data_AF-A0A6C0DPP9-F1
#
_entry.id   AF-A0A6C0DPP9-F1
#
_cell.length_a   1.000
_cell.length_b   1.000
_cell.length_c   1.000
_cell.angle_alpha   90.00
_cell.angle_beta   90.00
_cell.angle_gamma   90.00
#
_symmetry.space_group_name_H-M   'P 1'
#
loop_
_entity.id
_entity.type
_entity.pdbx_description
1 polymer ?
#
loop_
_entity_poly.entity_id
_entity_poly.type
_entity_poly.pdbx_seq_one_letter_code
_entity_poly.pdbx_strand_id
1 'polypeptide(L)'
;MPCACVIPIPAYPDTSDWGPILWSILHGLAEKSQRNLLPSDELREWSKFLKMTGDLLPCEACRAHYQQYLKDHPFIWTVENYGSLKVFLKRWFWNLHNEINVEKGKPVFPYESLEETYKSVNLQDKIWQLKPVLQKAIQLNGVSLFKWKHWYNSFLMLRSLLSF
;
A
#
# COMPACT_ATOMS: atom_id res chain seq x y z
N MET A 1 9.55 -13.51 -47.81
CA MET A 1 9.52 -12.36 -46.87
C MET A 1 9.22 -12.91 -45.50
N PRO A 2 10.11 -12.79 -44.49
CA PRO A 2 9.79 -13.27 -43.15
C PRO A 2 8.77 -12.33 -42.50
N CYS A 3 7.76 -12.92 -41.86
CA CYS A 3 6.65 -12.23 -41.21
C CYS A 3 7.17 -11.21 -40.18
N ALA A 4 6.56 -10.03 -40.15
CA ALA A 4 6.73 -9.11 -39.04
C ALA A 4 6.28 -9.81 -37.75
N CYS A 5 7.17 -9.93 -36.77
CA CYS A 5 6.82 -10.42 -35.44
C CYS A 5 5.76 -9.49 -34.85
N VAL A 6 4.52 -9.96 -34.75
CA VAL A 6 3.50 -9.29 -33.95
C VAL A 6 3.91 -9.49 -32.50
N ILE A 7 4.59 -8.49 -31.91
CA ILE A 7 4.88 -8.48 -30.49
C ILE A 7 3.54 -8.25 -29.78
N PRO A 8 3.04 -9.21 -28.97
CA PRO A 8 1.77 -9.03 -28.30
C PRO A 8 1.86 -7.85 -27.31
N ILE A 9 0.86 -6.97 -27.36
CA ILE A 9 0.74 -5.87 -26.41
C ILE A 9 0.62 -6.48 -25.00
N PRO A 10 1.46 -6.09 -24.03
CA PRO A 10 1.39 -6.64 -22.70
C PRO A 10 0.04 -6.28 -22.06
N ALA A 11 -0.67 -7.29 -21.53
CA ALA A 11 -1.97 -7.08 -20.89
C ALA A 11 -1.86 -6.14 -19.67
N TYR A 12 -2.86 -5.29 -19.43
CA TYR A 12 -2.88 -4.46 -18.23
C TYR A 12 -2.96 -5.32 -16.95
N PRO A 13 -2.27 -5.00 -15.85
CA PRO A 13 -2.33 -5.80 -14.63
C PRO A 13 -3.70 -5.72 -13.94
N ASP A 14 -4.25 -6.88 -13.61
CA ASP A 14 -5.52 -7.00 -12.90
C ASP A 14 -5.36 -6.70 -11.41
N THR A 15 -6.48 -6.40 -10.73
CA THR A 15 -6.46 -6.13 -9.28
C THR A 15 -5.91 -7.29 -8.45
N SER A 16 -6.00 -8.52 -8.94
CA SER A 16 -5.39 -9.72 -8.33
C SER A 16 -3.87 -9.75 -8.43
N ASP A 17 -3.27 -9.07 -9.41
CA ASP A 17 -1.83 -9.10 -9.65
C ASP A 17 -1.05 -8.22 -8.67
N TRP A 18 -1.64 -7.10 -8.23
CA TRP A 18 -0.99 -6.14 -7.34
C TRP A 18 -1.67 -5.99 -5.97
N GLY A 19 -2.99 -6.19 -5.89
CA GLY A 19 -3.79 -5.93 -4.69
C GLY A 19 -3.31 -6.71 -3.46
N PRO A 20 -3.23 -8.06 -3.51
CA PRO A 20 -2.77 -8.86 -2.38
C PRO A 20 -1.34 -8.51 -1.92
N ILE A 21 -0.47 -8.16 -2.87
CA ILE A 21 0.92 -7.77 -2.59
C ILE A 21 0.96 -6.43 -1.86
N LEU A 22 0.22 -5.44 -2.38
CA LEU A 22 0.14 -4.11 -1.76
C LEU A 22 -0.48 -4.20 -0.35
N TRP A 23 -1.57 -4.96 -0.17
CA TRP A 23 -2.16 -5.18 1.15
C TRP A 23 -1.17 -5.80 2.14
N SER A 24 -0.36 -6.77 1.70
CA SER A 24 0.70 -7.34 2.53
C SER A 24 1.71 -6.28 2.98
N ILE A 25 2.07 -5.35 2.09
CA ILE A 25 2.99 -4.25 2.42
C ILE A 25 2.37 -3.29 3.43
N LEU A 26 1.13 -2.86 3.19
CA LEU A 26 0.42 -1.89 4.04
C LEU A 26 0.23 -2.44 5.47
N HIS A 27 -0.30 -3.66 5.59
CA HIS A 27 -0.47 -4.30 6.89
C HIS A 27 0.86 -4.66 7.56
N GLY A 28 1.86 -5.11 6.79
CA GLY A 28 3.20 -5.40 7.31
C GLY A 28 3.91 -4.16 7.86
N LEU A 29 3.77 -3.00 7.20
CA LEU A 29 4.27 -1.72 7.71
C LEU A 29 3.52 -1.30 8.98
N ALA A 30 2.18 -1.45 9.00
CA ALA A 30 1.38 -1.13 10.19
C ALA A 30 1.79 -1.98 11.41
N GLU A 31 2.06 -3.28 11.23
CA GLU A 31 2.54 -4.16 12.32
C GLU A 31 3.90 -3.75 12.90
N LYS A 32 4.72 -3.09 12.08
CA LYS A 32 6.07 -2.66 12.45
C LYS A 32 6.15 -1.18 12.82
N SER A 33 5.03 -0.45 12.74
CA SER A 33 4.93 0.96 13.14
C SER A 33 5.14 1.15 14.65
N GLN A 34 5.37 2.40 15.07
CA GLN A 34 5.57 2.77 16.47
C GLN A 34 6.81 2.11 17.11
N ARG A 35 7.88 1.93 16.33
CA ARG A 35 9.16 1.36 16.78
C ARG A 35 10.32 2.34 16.77
N ASN A 36 10.06 3.60 16.41
CA ASN A 36 11.08 4.59 16.12
C ASN A 36 11.45 5.42 17.37
N LEU A 37 12.70 5.89 17.41
CA LEU A 37 13.20 6.92 18.34
C LEU A 37 12.76 8.35 17.94
N LEU A 38 12.30 8.56 16.70
CA LEU A 38 11.85 9.85 16.14
C LEU A 38 10.36 9.83 15.73
N PRO A 39 9.42 9.98 16.68
CA PRO A 39 7.98 9.95 16.41
C PRO A 39 7.51 10.94 15.34
N SER A 40 8.02 12.18 15.37
CA SER A 40 7.62 13.24 14.42
C SER A 40 7.92 12.89 12.97
N ASP A 41 9.05 12.22 12.71
CA ASP A 41 9.47 11.82 11.38
C ASP A 41 8.62 10.65 10.85
N GLU A 42 8.31 9.67 11.71
CA GLU A 42 7.40 8.57 11.36
C GLU A 42 6.00 9.09 11.02
N LEU A 43 5.44 9.99 11.83
CA LEU A 43 4.12 10.57 11.59
C LEU A 43 4.06 11.36 10.28
N ARG A 44 5.09 12.18 10.03
CA ARG A 44 5.22 12.94 8.78
C ARG A 44 5.28 12.00 7.58
N GLU A 45 6.02 10.91 7.70
CA GLU A 45 6.18 9.96 6.60
C GLU A 45 4.93 9.11 6.36
N TRP A 46 4.22 8.67 7.40
CA TRP A 46 2.90 8.03 7.24
C TRP A 46 1.89 8.91 6.52
N SER A 47 1.85 10.21 6.85
CA SER A 47 0.95 11.16 6.18
C SER A 47 1.23 11.25 4.67
N LYS A 48 2.51 11.25 4.26
CA LYS A 48 2.89 11.23 2.84
C LYS A 48 2.59 9.88 2.20
N PHE A 49 2.98 8.80 2.86
CA PHE A 49 2.86 7.43 2.36
C PHE A 49 1.40 7.07 2.06
N LEU A 50 0.47 7.41 2.95
CA LEU A 50 -0.96 7.17 2.76
C LEU A 50 -1.50 7.91 1.53
N LYS A 51 -1.12 9.17 1.33
CA LYS A 51 -1.52 9.96 0.14
C LYS A 51 -0.94 9.35 -1.14
N MET A 52 0.36 9.07 -1.15
CA MET A 52 1.06 8.49 -2.30
C MET A 52 0.54 7.10 -2.65
N THR A 53 0.07 6.32 -1.66
CA THR A 53 -0.51 4.99 -1.88
C THR A 53 -1.76 5.09 -2.75
N GLY A 54 -2.65 6.04 -2.46
CA GLY A 54 -3.83 6.29 -3.30
C GLY A 54 -3.43 6.63 -4.74
N ASP A 55 -2.45 7.52 -4.92
CA ASP A 55 -2.01 7.94 -6.24
C ASP A 55 -1.35 6.85 -7.08
N LEU A 56 -0.74 5.85 -6.42
CA LEU A 56 -0.03 4.74 -7.06
C LEU A 56 -0.95 3.67 -7.62
N LEU A 57 -2.19 3.56 -7.14
CA LEU A 57 -3.08 2.45 -7.51
C LEU A 57 -3.27 2.42 -9.03
N PRO A 58 -2.97 1.30 -9.73
CA PRO A 58 -3.08 1.22 -11.18
C PRO A 58 -4.54 1.21 -11.66
N CYS A 59 -5.48 0.81 -10.79
CA CYS A 59 -6.91 0.84 -11.06
C CYS A 59 -7.52 2.21 -10.74
N GLU A 60 -8.16 2.86 -11.71
CA GLU A 60 -8.78 4.18 -11.56
C GLU A 60 -9.91 4.18 -10.51
N ALA A 61 -10.84 3.24 -10.58
CA ALA A 61 -11.93 3.12 -9.60
C ALA A 61 -11.38 2.90 -8.18
N CYS A 62 -10.34 2.09 -8.04
CA CYS A 62 -9.68 1.81 -6.77
C CYS A 62 -8.98 3.06 -6.22
N ARG A 63 -8.35 3.86 -7.10
CA ARG A 63 -7.75 5.16 -6.75
C ARG A 63 -8.80 6.14 -6.23
N ALA A 64 -9.92 6.27 -6.95
CA ALA A 64 -11.01 7.15 -6.55
C ALA A 64 -11.61 6.74 -5.19
N HIS A 65 -11.89 5.45 -5.01
CA HIS A 65 -12.37 4.91 -3.73
C HIS A 65 -11.39 5.16 -2.58
N TYR A 66 -10.11 4.82 -2.75
CA TYR A 66 -9.10 5.06 -1.72
C TYR A 66 -8.95 6.55 -1.37
N GLN A 67 -8.95 7.43 -2.37
CA GLN A 67 -8.85 8.87 -2.14
C GLN A 67 -10.07 9.41 -1.40
N GLN A 68 -11.28 8.89 -1.69
CA GLN A 68 -12.47 9.25 -0.95
C GLN A 68 -12.39 8.75 0.50
N TYR A 69 -12.02 7.48 0.70
CA TYR A 69 -11.82 6.92 2.04
C TYR A 69 -10.80 7.70 2.87
N LEU A 70 -9.70 8.16 2.25
CA LEU A 70 -8.69 8.97 2.93
C LEU A 70 -9.21 10.36 3.36
N LYS A 71 -10.17 10.94 2.61
CA LYS A 71 -10.84 12.19 3.01
C LYS A 71 -11.78 11.97 4.18
N ASP A 72 -12.52 10.86 4.17
CA ASP A 72 -13.52 10.53 5.19
C ASP A 72 -12.86 10.01 6.49
N HIS A 73 -11.67 9.41 6.37
CA HIS A 73 -10.89 8.86 7.48
C HIS A 73 -9.46 9.44 7.48
N PRO A 74 -9.28 10.75 7.75
CA PRO A 74 -8.00 11.40 7.62
C PRO A 74 -6.98 10.92 8.67
N PHE A 75 -5.71 10.86 8.27
CA PHE A 75 -4.59 10.62 9.20
C PHE A 75 -4.25 11.91 9.95
N ILE A 76 -4.78 12.07 11.17
CA ILE A 76 -4.54 13.22 12.05
C ILE A 76 -3.83 12.75 13.32
N TRP A 77 -2.53 12.99 13.41
CA TRP A 77 -1.67 12.45 14.46
C TRP A 77 -0.66 13.47 14.96
N THR A 78 -0.35 13.42 16.26
CA THR A 78 0.65 14.25 16.93
C THR A 78 1.58 13.37 17.75
N VAL A 79 2.67 13.94 18.28
CA VAL A 79 3.59 13.18 19.14
C VAL A 79 2.88 12.70 20.42
N GLU A 80 1.89 13.45 20.91
CA GLU A 80 1.13 13.14 22.13
C GLU A 80 0.33 11.84 22.03
N ASN A 81 -0.23 11.53 20.85
CA ASN A 81 -1.02 10.31 20.66
C ASN A 81 -0.23 9.14 20.03
N TYR A 82 1.06 9.34 19.72
CA TYR A 82 1.95 8.37 19.06
C TYR A 82 1.92 6.96 19.69
N GLY A 83 1.71 6.87 21.01
CA GLY A 83 1.61 5.60 21.75
C GLY A 83 0.51 4.64 21.26
N SER A 84 -0.43 5.13 20.45
CA SER A 84 -1.54 4.34 19.87
C SER A 84 -1.46 4.19 18.35
N LEU A 85 -0.38 4.68 17.72
CA LEU A 85 -0.23 4.76 16.27
C LEU A 85 -0.35 3.39 15.60
N LYS A 86 0.30 2.37 16.17
CA LYS A 86 0.24 1.01 15.61
C LYS A 86 -1.17 0.45 15.59
N VAL A 87 -1.90 0.61 16.71
CA VAL A 87 -3.28 0.12 16.82
C VAL A 87 -4.19 0.85 15.84
N PHE A 88 -4.00 2.16 15.69
CA PHE A 88 -4.75 2.94 14.71
C PHE A 88 -4.47 2.47 13.28
N LEU A 89 -3.21 2.36 12.86
CA LEU A 89 -2.87 1.98 11.49
C LEU A 89 -3.41 0.59 11.14
N LYS A 90 -3.27 -0.38 12.07
CA LYS A 90 -3.85 -1.72 11.92
C LYS A 90 -5.35 -1.65 11.67
N ARG A 91 -6.08 -0.89 12.49
CA ARG A 91 -7.54 -0.72 12.37
C ARG A 91 -7.94 0.04 11.11
N TRP A 92 -7.20 1.09 10.75
CA TRP A 92 -7.48 1.92 9.58
C TRP A 92 -7.40 1.11 8.29
N PHE A 93 -6.32 0.35 8.09
CA PHE A 93 -6.19 -0.53 6.93
C PHE A 93 -7.19 -1.69 6.96
N TRP A 94 -7.45 -2.26 8.13
CA TRP A 94 -8.44 -3.34 8.28
C TRP A 94 -9.85 -2.91 7.92
N ASN A 95 -10.29 -1.73 8.39
CA ASN A 95 -11.59 -1.15 8.03
C ASN A 95 -11.71 -0.97 6.51
N LEU A 96 -10.73 -0.30 5.89
CA LEU A 96 -10.72 -0.08 4.44
C LEU A 96 -10.77 -1.40 3.66
N HIS A 97 -9.94 -2.38 4.04
CA HIS A 97 -9.87 -3.65 3.34
C HIS A 97 -11.18 -4.44 3.49
N ASN A 98 -11.81 -4.41 4.68
CA ASN A 98 -13.08 -5.09 4.89
C ASN A 98 -14.28 -4.38 4.27
N GLU A 99 -14.28 -3.05 4.18
CA GLU A 99 -15.27 -2.32 3.38
C GLU A 99 -15.25 -2.81 1.92
N ILE A 100 -14.05 -2.89 1.33
CA ILE A 100 -13.86 -3.42 -0.02
C ILE A 100 -14.24 -4.91 -0.11
N ASN A 101 -13.96 -5.72 0.92
CA ASN A 101 -14.35 -7.13 0.93
C ASN A 101 -15.87 -7.27 0.92
N VAL A 102 -16.58 -6.53 1.77
CA VAL A 102 -18.06 -6.55 1.84
C VAL A 102 -18.67 -6.10 0.51
N GLU A 103 -18.17 -5.00 -0.08
CA GLU A 103 -18.63 -4.53 -1.39
C GLU A 103 -18.46 -5.60 -2.48
N LYS A 104 -17.38 -6.39 -2.41
CA LYS A 104 -17.08 -7.48 -3.36
C LYS A 104 -17.69 -8.83 -2.98
N GLY A 105 -18.54 -8.90 -1.95
CA GLY A 105 -19.13 -10.15 -1.47
C GLY A 105 -18.11 -11.15 -0.90
N LYS A 106 -16.94 -10.68 -0.47
CA LYS A 106 -15.90 -11.48 0.19
C LYS A 106 -16.14 -11.54 1.70
N PRO A 107 -15.70 -12.61 2.37
CA PRO A 107 -15.80 -12.69 3.83
C PRO A 107 -15.00 -11.57 4.51
N VAL A 108 -15.51 -11.11 5.65
CA VAL A 108 -14.81 -10.17 6.53
C VAL A 108 -13.59 -10.88 7.13
N PHE A 109 -12.43 -10.27 6.99
CA PHE A 109 -11.20 -10.75 7.63
C PHE A 109 -11.24 -10.44 9.13
N PRO A 110 -11.04 -11.42 10.05
CA PRO A 110 -11.07 -11.17 11.49
C PRO A 110 -9.94 -10.24 11.95
N TYR A 111 -10.24 -9.27 12.82
CA TYR A 111 -9.23 -8.30 13.29
C TYR A 111 -8.12 -8.99 14.10
N GLU A 112 -8.49 -9.99 14.89
CA GLU A 112 -7.62 -10.77 15.77
C GLU A 112 -6.55 -11.54 14.97
N SER A 113 -6.85 -11.90 13.72
CA SER A 113 -5.95 -12.62 12.83
C SER A 113 -4.90 -11.72 12.15
N LEU A 114 -5.00 -10.39 12.27
CA LEU A 114 -4.07 -9.45 11.62
C LEU A 114 -2.62 -9.70 12.05
N GLU A 115 -2.38 -9.84 13.35
CA GLU A 115 -1.02 -9.95 13.86
C GLU A 115 -0.35 -11.22 13.38
N GLU A 116 -1.01 -12.37 13.53
CA GLU A 116 -0.48 -13.65 13.06
C GLU A 116 -0.20 -13.64 11.55
N THR A 117 -1.10 -13.03 10.78
CA THR A 117 -1.01 -12.98 9.31
C THR A 117 0.10 -12.07 8.81
N TYR A 118 0.31 -10.92 9.46
CA TYR A 118 1.15 -9.85 8.92
C TYR A 118 2.46 -9.59 9.68
N LYS A 119 2.64 -10.10 10.92
CA LYS A 119 3.85 -9.82 11.72
C LYS A 119 5.16 -10.29 11.06
N SER A 120 5.10 -11.38 10.30
CA SER A 120 6.26 -12.04 9.67
C SER A 120 6.45 -11.65 8.19
N VAL A 121 5.68 -10.69 7.68
CA VAL A 121 5.81 -10.27 6.27
C VAL A 121 7.22 -9.75 6.00
N ASN A 122 7.88 -10.36 5.02
CA ASN A 122 9.10 -9.84 4.44
C ASN A 122 8.74 -8.73 3.43
N LEU A 123 8.90 -7.48 3.85
CA LEU A 123 8.55 -6.31 3.05
C LEU A 123 9.44 -6.13 1.82
N GLN A 124 10.69 -6.59 1.85
CA GLN A 124 11.56 -6.56 0.67
C GLN A 124 11.06 -7.51 -0.41
N ASP A 125 10.69 -8.73 -0.03
CA ASP A 125 10.15 -9.72 -0.96
C ASP A 125 8.84 -9.22 -1.60
N LYS A 126 7.96 -8.58 -0.81
CA LYS A 126 6.72 -8.01 -1.34
C LYS A 126 6.96 -6.86 -2.31
N ILE A 127 7.93 -5.99 -2.04
CA ILE A 127 8.34 -4.95 -2.98
C ILE A 127 8.92 -5.55 -4.27
N TRP A 128 9.73 -6.60 -4.15
CA TRP A 128 10.29 -7.30 -5.30
C TRP A 128 9.20 -7.91 -6.18
N GLN A 129 8.13 -8.44 -5.57
CA GLN A 129 6.95 -8.94 -6.28
C GLN A 129 6.10 -7.80 -6.90
N LEU A 130 5.93 -6.68 -6.20
CA LEU A 130 5.10 -5.56 -6.67
C LEU A 130 5.73 -4.79 -7.84
N LYS A 131 7.05 -4.62 -7.81
CA LYS A 131 7.81 -3.82 -8.77
C LYS A 131 7.53 -4.17 -10.24
N PRO A 132 7.64 -5.44 -10.71
CA PRO A 132 7.37 -5.76 -12.11
C PRO A 132 5.91 -5.48 -12.52
N VAL A 133 4.95 -5.68 -11.60
CA VAL A 133 3.53 -5.43 -11.87
C VAL A 133 3.27 -3.94 -12.09
N LEU A 134 3.83 -3.07 -11.23
CA LEU A 134 3.70 -1.63 -11.40
C LEU A 134 4.51 -1.08 -12.57
N GLN A 135 5.67 -1.67 -12.88
CA GLN A 135 6.41 -1.32 -14.10
C GLN A 135 5.58 -1.54 -15.36
N LYS A 136 4.81 -2.64 -15.42
CA LYS A 136 3.86 -2.91 -16.50
C LYS A 136 2.75 -1.85 -16.56
N ALA A 137 2.16 -1.49 -15.42
CA ALA A 137 1.16 -0.42 -15.34
C ALA A 137 1.71 0.93 -15.81
N ILE A 138 2.99 1.23 -15.51
CA ILE A 138 3.67 2.45 -15.96
C ILE A 138 3.87 2.45 -17.48
N GLN A 139 4.33 1.33 -18.06
CA GLN A 139 4.50 1.18 -19.50
C GLN A 139 3.19 1.37 -20.27
N LEU A 140 2.08 0.99 -19.64
CA LEU A 140 0.73 1.11 -20.18
C LEU A 140 0.01 2.40 -19.75
N ASN A 141 0.75 3.40 -19.23
CA ASN A 141 0.25 4.72 -18.83
C ASN A 141 -0.82 4.72 -17.72
N GLY A 142 -0.97 3.63 -16.96
CA GLY A 142 -1.91 3.56 -15.83
C GLY A 142 -1.42 4.24 -14.56
N VAL A 143 -0.10 4.36 -14.39
CA VAL A 143 0.58 5.00 -13.27
C VAL A 143 1.79 5.77 -13.80
N SER A 144 2.09 6.96 -13.29
CA SER A 144 3.29 7.68 -13.71
C SER A 144 4.55 7.16 -13.01
N LEU A 145 5.69 7.18 -13.71
CA LEU A 145 6.99 6.82 -13.13
C LEU A 145 7.32 7.66 -11.87
N PHE A 146 6.90 8.92 -11.85
CA PHE A 146 7.12 9.83 -10.74
C PHE A 146 6.34 9.40 -9.49
N LYS A 147 5.07 9.03 -9.64
CA LYS A 147 4.24 8.51 -8.54
C LYS A 147 4.86 7.24 -7.94
N TRP A 148 5.34 6.33 -8.78
CA TRP A 148 6.08 5.15 -8.33
C TRP A 148 7.35 5.51 -7.54
N LYS A 149 8.22 6.36 -8.09
CA LYS A 149 9.46 6.76 -7.41
C LYS A 149 9.19 7.40 -6.05
N HIS A 150 8.19 8.28 -5.97
CA HIS A 150 7.80 8.93 -4.73
C HIS A 150 7.28 7.95 -3.69
N TRP A 151 6.34 7.08 -4.08
CA TRP A 151 5.82 6.06 -3.18
C TRP A 151 6.92 5.10 -2.70
N TYR A 152 7.79 4.66 -3.61
CA TYR A 152 8.89 3.76 -3.29
C TYR A 152 9.90 4.41 -2.33
N ASN A 153 10.26 5.68 -2.54
CA ASN A 153 11.13 6.41 -1.62
C ASN A 153 10.48 6.57 -0.24
N SER A 154 9.17 6.83 -0.20
CA SER A 154 8.40 6.92 1.05
C SER A 154 8.35 5.59 1.79
N PHE A 155 8.16 4.48 1.07
CA PHE A 155 8.30 3.13 1.61
C PHE A 155 9.69 2.89 2.22
N LEU A 156 10.76 3.25 1.51
CA LEU A 156 12.13 3.08 2.00
C LEU A 156 12.38 3.92 3.27
N MET A 157 11.83 5.13 3.33
CA MET A 157 11.92 5.99 4.50
C MET A 157 11.19 5.37 5.70
N LEU A 158 9.94 4.96 5.54
CA LEU A 158 9.20 4.25 6.60
C LEU A 158 9.99 3.02 7.07
N ARG A 159 10.44 2.18 6.14
CA ARG A 159 11.22 0.99 6.51
C ARG A 159 12.46 1.33 7.33
N SER A 160 13.20 2.37 6.94
CA SER A 160 14.37 2.83 7.68
C SER A 160 14.02 3.31 9.09
N LEU A 161 12.94 4.06 9.24
CA LEU A 161 12.47 4.60 10.53
C LEU A 161 12.00 3.49 11.48
N LEU A 162 11.47 2.41 10.94
CA LEU A 162 10.94 1.28 11.72
C LEU A 162 12.01 0.21 12.06
N SER A 163 13.26 0.43 11.64
CA SER A 163 14.46 -0.35 12.02
C SER A 163 14.41 -1.84 11.66
N PHE A 164 14.14 -2.18 10.39
CA PHE A 164 14.24 -3.56 9.87
C PHE A 164 14.56 -3.68 8.36
#